data_AF-A0A4V3BG06-F1
#
_entry.id   AF-A0A4V3BG06-F1
#
_cell.length_a   1.000
_cell.length_b   1.000
_cell.length_c   1.000
_cell.angle_alpha   90.00
_cell.angle_beta   90.00
_cell.angle_gamma   90.00
#
_symmetry.space_group_name_H-M   'P 1'
#
loop_
_entity.id
_entity.type
_entity.pdbx_description
1 polymer ?
#
loop_
_entity_poly.entity_id
_entity_poly.type
_entity_poly.pdbx_seq_one_letter_code
_entity_poly.pdbx_strand_id
1 'polypeptide(L)'
;MICNYVLKTPYTSDHFGKTFLPFTTILALMTIGYIWRQPSILLKHPPKQAYIYGVLPILPIALIACITIFTTWQWQLVFFIPIIDAILIGISEEGLFRGILLGELLKRLSPIQAILCSACMFAAFHLLNVMGGLSINEVFSQLLSTFFIGLFLGAVYVYTRNIYLPIVFHLLWDYVFLADGLNKSVYSPTLLMITVLLGCIITVVLFWKLKRRTSL
;
A
#
# COMPACT_ATOMS: atom_id res chain seq x y z
N MET A 1 9.88 -16.14 3.18
CA MET A 1 10.50 -17.42 2.79
C MET A 1 12.00 -17.48 3.12
N ILE A 2 12.86 -16.64 2.50
CA ILE A 2 14.32 -16.66 2.76
C ILE A 2 14.65 -16.17 4.18
N CYS A 3 14.05 -15.06 4.65
CA CYS A 3 14.33 -14.54 5.99
C CYS A 3 14.06 -15.57 7.10
N ASN A 4 12.89 -16.22 7.07
CA ASN A 4 12.51 -17.19 8.10
C ASN A 4 13.28 -18.52 7.99
N TYR A 5 13.36 -19.12 6.80
CA TYR A 5 13.91 -20.48 6.66
C TYR A 5 15.42 -20.53 6.43
N VAL A 6 16.00 -19.50 5.81
CA VAL A 6 17.45 -19.45 5.50
C VAL A 6 18.18 -18.59 6.52
N LEU A 7 17.67 -17.39 6.79
CA LEU A 7 18.30 -16.41 7.68
C LEU A 7 17.81 -16.51 9.13
N LYS A 8 16.91 -17.47 9.44
CA LYS A 8 16.34 -17.72 10.78
C LYS A 8 15.78 -16.46 11.47
N THR A 9 15.25 -15.55 10.67
CA THR A 9 14.71 -14.25 11.08
C THR A 9 13.23 -14.19 10.67
N PRO A 10 12.29 -14.66 11.51
CA PRO A 10 10.85 -14.58 11.24
C PRO A 10 10.34 -13.13 11.30
N TYR A 11 9.12 -12.87 10.82
CA TYR A 11 8.45 -11.55 10.88
C TYR A 11 8.44 -10.93 12.29
N THR A 12 8.37 -11.76 13.33
CA THR A 12 8.33 -11.34 14.73
C THR A 12 9.70 -10.96 15.32
N SER A 13 10.78 -11.10 14.55
CA SER A 13 12.13 -10.79 15.02
C SER A 13 12.41 -9.28 15.00
N ASP A 14 13.06 -8.78 16.05
CA ASP A 14 13.55 -7.39 16.16
C ASP A 14 14.57 -6.99 15.06
N HIS A 15 15.10 -7.96 14.32
CA HIS A 15 16.04 -7.74 13.22
C HIS A 15 15.43 -8.04 11.84
N PHE A 16 14.13 -8.34 11.78
CA PHE A 16 13.45 -8.64 10.52
C PHE A 16 13.58 -7.51 9.51
N GLY A 17 13.30 -6.26 9.90
CA GLY A 17 13.39 -5.10 9.00
C GLY A 17 14.79 -4.97 8.37
N LYS A 18 15.85 -5.04 9.18
CA LYS A 18 17.24 -5.03 8.68
C LYS A 18 17.54 -6.15 7.67
N THR A 19 16.98 -7.32 7.93
CA THR A 19 17.19 -8.52 7.10
C THR A 19 16.38 -8.46 5.81
N PHE A 20 15.21 -7.83 5.85
CA PHE A 20 14.29 -7.71 4.72
C PHE A 20 14.62 -6.53 3.79
N LEU A 21 15.24 -5.48 4.33
CA LEU A 21 15.58 -4.24 3.64
C LEU A 21 16.31 -4.42 2.29
N PRO A 22 17.29 -5.33 2.13
CA PRO A 22 17.92 -5.55 0.83
C PRO A 22 16.93 -6.07 -0.24
N PHE A 23 15.98 -6.92 0.15
CA PHE A 23 14.98 -7.48 -0.76
C PHE A 23 13.99 -6.42 -1.23
N THR A 24 13.47 -5.60 -0.30
CA THR A 24 12.55 -4.49 -0.62
C THR A 24 13.26 -3.42 -1.46
N THR A 25 14.54 -3.15 -1.18
CA THR A 25 15.36 -2.23 -1.98
C THR A 25 15.51 -2.71 -3.41
N ILE A 26 15.89 -3.99 -3.63
CA ILE A 26 16.03 -4.56 -4.97
C ILE A 26 14.70 -4.49 -5.72
N LEU A 27 13.59 -4.87 -5.08
CA LEU A 27 12.28 -4.84 -5.70
C LEU A 27 11.87 -3.40 -6.09
N ALA A 28 12.09 -2.43 -5.21
CA ALA A 28 11.81 -1.02 -5.50
C ALA A 28 12.66 -0.51 -6.68
N LEU A 29 13.95 -0.83 -6.71
CA LEU A 29 14.84 -0.45 -7.82
C LEU A 29 14.42 -1.11 -9.14
N MET A 30 14.03 -2.38 -9.13
CA MET A 30 13.51 -3.08 -10.31
C MET A 30 12.23 -2.42 -10.82
N THR A 31 11.29 -2.11 -9.93
CA THR A 31 10.03 -1.43 -10.27
C THR A 31 10.27 -0.04 -10.83
N ILE A 32 11.12 0.77 -10.19
CA ILE A 32 11.51 2.10 -10.68
C ILE A 32 12.19 1.98 -12.04
N GLY A 33 13.16 1.08 -12.20
CA GLY A 33 13.90 0.87 -13.44
C GLY A 33 12.98 0.44 -14.60
N TYR A 34 12.00 -0.41 -14.31
CA TYR A 34 11.00 -0.83 -15.30
C TYR A 34 10.09 0.34 -15.72
N ILE A 35 9.54 1.08 -14.75
CA ILE A 35 8.69 2.26 -15.01
C ILE A 35 9.47 3.34 -15.75
N TRP A 36 10.73 3.57 -15.41
CA TRP A 36 11.59 4.55 -16.06
C TRP A 36 11.86 4.20 -17.53
N ARG A 37 12.03 2.92 -17.84
CA ARG A 37 12.16 2.43 -19.22
C ARG A 37 10.84 2.50 -20.00
N GLN A 38 9.70 2.40 -19.32
CA GLN A 38 8.37 2.38 -19.95
C GLN A 38 7.39 3.35 -19.26
N PRO A 39 7.61 4.67 -19.31
CA PRO A 39 6.78 5.64 -18.59
C PRO A 39 5.35 5.75 -19.12
N SER A 40 5.07 5.18 -20.30
CA SER A 40 3.73 5.07 -20.88
C SER A 40 2.83 4.04 -20.19
N ILE A 41 3.39 3.16 -19.34
CA ILE A 41 2.60 2.18 -18.60
C ILE A 41 1.74 2.82 -17.51
N LEU A 42 2.19 3.97 -16.97
CA LEU A 42 1.42 4.73 -16.02
C LEU A 42 0.29 5.49 -16.72
N LEU A 43 -0.91 5.43 -16.15
CA LEU A 43 -2.02 6.25 -16.58
C LEU A 43 -1.67 7.74 -16.44
N LYS A 44 -1.97 8.54 -17.46
CA LYS A 44 -1.69 9.99 -17.48
C LYS A 44 -2.98 10.82 -17.47
N HIS A 45 -2.96 11.93 -16.72
CA HIS A 45 -3.92 13.04 -16.68
C HIS A 45 -5.33 12.81 -16.08
N PRO A 46 -5.65 13.41 -14.92
CA PRO A 46 -7.01 13.81 -14.57
C PRO A 46 -7.14 15.35 -14.39
N PRO A 47 -8.34 15.87 -14.09
CA PRO A 47 -8.47 17.15 -13.41
C PRO A 47 -7.95 17.08 -11.97
N LYS A 48 -7.22 18.10 -11.50
CA LYS A 48 -6.68 18.20 -10.12
C LYS A 48 -7.72 17.96 -9.02
N GLN A 49 -9.00 18.24 -9.30
CA GLN A 49 -10.12 18.05 -8.37
C GLN A 49 -10.34 16.57 -7.97
N ALA A 50 -9.90 15.60 -8.79
CA ALA A 50 -10.02 14.18 -8.46
C ALA A 50 -9.11 13.74 -7.31
N TYR A 51 -8.06 14.52 -6.96
CA TYR A 51 -7.10 14.14 -5.93
C TYR A 51 -7.70 14.14 -4.52
N ILE A 52 -8.82 14.82 -4.30
CA ILE A 52 -9.53 14.81 -3.01
C ILE A 52 -9.87 13.39 -2.55
N TYR A 53 -10.17 12.49 -3.49
CA TYR A 53 -10.47 11.09 -3.18
C TYR A 53 -9.26 10.30 -2.67
N GLY A 54 -8.04 10.68 -3.04
CA GLY A 54 -6.83 10.09 -2.45
C GLY A 54 -6.41 10.80 -1.16
N VAL A 55 -6.49 12.14 -1.13
CA VAL A 55 -5.98 12.95 -0.03
C VAL A 55 -6.81 12.81 1.25
N LEU A 56 -8.15 12.77 1.16
CA LEU A 56 -9.01 12.71 2.36
C LEU A 56 -8.66 11.56 3.32
N PRO A 57 -8.52 10.30 2.88
CA PRO A 57 -8.13 9.20 3.77
C PRO A 57 -6.65 9.23 4.15
N ILE A 58 -5.78 9.91 3.38
CA ILE A 58 -4.37 10.10 3.74
C ILE A 58 -4.23 10.99 4.99
N LEU A 59 -5.07 12.01 5.16
CA LEU A 59 -4.95 12.96 6.28
C LEU A 59 -4.98 12.31 7.68
N PRO A 60 -5.99 11.48 8.04
CA PRO A 60 -6.02 10.86 9.37
C PRO A 60 -4.85 9.89 9.61
N ILE A 61 -4.45 9.09 8.61
CA ILE A 61 -3.33 8.16 8.78
C ILE A 61 -1.97 8.87 8.81
N ALA A 62 -1.82 9.96 8.06
CA ALA A 62 -0.66 10.84 8.15
C ALA A 62 -0.53 11.47 9.54
N LEU A 63 -1.66 11.82 10.18
CA LEU A 63 -1.65 12.31 11.55
C LEU A 63 -1.16 11.24 12.53
N ILE A 64 -1.57 9.97 12.39
CA ILE A 64 -1.04 8.86 13.20
C ILE A 64 0.47 8.74 12.99
N ALA A 65 0.94 8.79 11.74
CA ALA A 65 2.36 8.73 11.42
C ALA A 65 3.14 9.88 12.06
N CYS A 66 2.64 11.12 11.99
CA CYS A 66 3.26 12.28 12.65
C CYS A 66 3.33 12.12 14.18
N ILE A 67 2.25 11.68 14.82
CA ILE A 67 2.23 11.38 16.26
C ILE A 67 3.28 10.33 16.59
N THR A 68 3.36 9.26 15.80
CA THR A 68 4.31 8.16 15.98
C THR A 68 5.75 8.67 15.86
N ILE A 69 6.07 9.44 14.83
CA ILE A 69 7.39 10.07 14.62
C ILE A 69 7.77 10.94 15.81
N PHE A 70 6.85 11.79 16.27
CA PHE A 70 7.14 12.74 17.35
C PHE A 70 7.33 12.05 18.71
N THR A 71 6.53 11.02 18.99
CA THR A 71 6.57 10.30 20.28
C THR A 71 7.72 9.29 20.38
N THR A 72 8.20 8.77 19.24
CA THR A 72 9.26 7.75 19.20
C THR A 72 10.61 8.27 18.71
N TRP A 73 10.74 9.60 18.55
CA TRP A 73 11.91 10.24 17.96
C TRP A 73 13.22 9.83 18.64
N GLN A 74 14.16 9.36 17.83
CA GLN A 74 15.53 9.06 18.27
C GLN A 74 16.51 9.11 17.10
N TRP A 75 17.78 9.40 17.37
CA TRP A 75 18.84 9.52 16.37
C TRP A 75 19.47 8.18 15.96
N GLN A 76 18.83 7.06 16.30
CA GLN A 76 19.35 5.72 16.05
C GLN A 76 18.76 5.13 14.77
N LEU A 77 19.52 4.29 14.06
CA LEU A 77 19.07 3.64 12.82
C LEU A 77 17.76 2.86 12.98
N VAL A 78 17.49 2.30 14.16
CA VAL A 78 16.27 1.56 14.45
C VAL A 78 14.99 2.37 14.23
N PHE A 79 15.06 3.70 14.41
CA PHE A 79 13.94 4.60 14.13
C PHE A 79 13.69 4.82 12.64
N PHE A 80 14.75 4.89 11.85
CA PHE A 80 14.64 5.15 10.41
C PHE A 80 14.28 3.91 9.60
N ILE A 81 14.60 2.71 10.09
CA ILE A 81 14.31 1.43 9.41
C ILE A 81 12.84 1.30 8.99
N PRO A 82 11.82 1.42 9.88
CA PRO A 82 10.42 1.27 9.47
C PRO A 82 9.96 2.32 8.46
N ILE A 83 10.52 3.54 8.51
CA ILE A 83 10.23 4.60 7.52
C ILE A 83 10.77 4.20 6.15
N ILE A 84 12.03 3.74 6.10
CA ILE A 84 12.68 3.34 4.85
C ILE A 84 11.96 2.11 4.27
N ASP A 85 11.69 1.10 5.09
CA ASP A 85 10.98 -0.11 4.67
C ASP A 85 9.61 0.23 4.09
N ALA A 86 8.81 1.06 4.78
CA ALA A 86 7.49 1.45 4.31
C ALA A 86 7.53 2.22 2.97
N ILE A 87 8.53 3.09 2.77
CA ILE A 87 8.72 3.80 1.49
C ILE A 87 9.04 2.80 0.37
N LEU A 88 9.96 1.87 0.62
CA LEU A 88 10.38 0.88 -0.38
C LEU A 88 9.24 -0.08 -0.72
N ILE A 89 8.48 -0.55 0.28
CA ILE A 89 7.29 -1.40 0.07
C ILE A 89 6.25 -0.63 -0.73
N GLY A 90 5.87 0.58 -0.32
CA GLY A 90 4.90 1.40 -1.04
C GLY A 90 5.27 1.65 -2.50
N ILE A 91 6.54 1.97 -2.80
CA ILE A 91 7.01 2.14 -4.18
C ILE A 91 6.95 0.84 -4.97
N SER A 92 7.48 -0.24 -4.38
CA SER A 92 7.64 -1.51 -5.08
C SER A 92 6.29 -2.17 -5.37
N GLU A 93 5.42 -2.28 -4.36
CA GLU A 93 4.13 -2.94 -4.47
C GLU A 93 3.15 -2.10 -5.30
N GLU A 94 3.02 -0.80 -5.08
CA GLU A 94 2.12 0.02 -5.89
C GLU A 94 2.62 0.15 -7.33
N GLY A 95 3.93 0.27 -7.55
CA GLY A 95 4.45 0.28 -8.91
C GLY A 95 4.20 -1.05 -9.65
N LEU A 96 4.33 -2.19 -8.97
CA LEU A 96 4.04 -3.50 -9.54
C LEU A 96 2.53 -3.71 -9.79
N PHE A 97 1.71 -3.52 -8.76
CA PHE A 97 0.29 -3.85 -8.82
C PHE A 97 -0.54 -2.78 -9.53
N ARG A 98 -0.29 -1.48 -9.28
CA ARG A 98 -1.09 -0.38 -9.86
C ARG A 98 -0.47 0.10 -11.16
N GLY A 99 0.84 0.29 -11.18
CA GLY A 99 1.55 0.71 -12.39
C GLY A 99 1.52 -0.35 -13.48
N ILE A 100 2.07 -1.53 -13.20
CA ILE A 100 2.28 -2.57 -14.23
C ILE A 100 1.03 -3.44 -14.40
N LEU A 101 0.66 -4.21 -13.37
CA LEU A 101 -0.41 -5.22 -13.48
C LEU A 101 -1.76 -4.60 -13.84
N LEU A 102 -2.22 -3.62 -13.05
CA LEU A 102 -3.50 -2.96 -13.29
C LEU A 102 -3.50 -2.18 -14.61
N GLY A 103 -2.38 -1.52 -14.96
CA GLY A 103 -2.20 -0.87 -16.26
C GLY A 103 -2.40 -1.83 -17.43
N GLU A 104 -1.85 -3.04 -17.37
CA GLU A 104 -2.06 -4.08 -18.38
C GLU A 104 -3.48 -4.64 -18.38
N LEU A 105 -4.08 -4.89 -17.21
CA LEU A 105 -5.45 -5.38 -17.10
C LEU A 105 -6.46 -4.41 -17.72
N LEU A 106 -6.25 -3.10 -17.57
CA LEU A 106 -7.11 -2.06 -18.15
C LEU A 106 -7.12 -2.04 -19.69
N LYS A 107 -6.13 -2.65 -20.35
CA LYS A 107 -6.14 -2.79 -21.82
C LYS A 107 -7.11 -3.87 -22.31
N ARG A 108 -7.55 -4.77 -21.42
CA ARG A 108 -8.31 -5.97 -21.76
C ARG A 108 -9.64 -6.09 -21.03
N LEU A 109 -9.77 -5.44 -19.87
CA LEU A 109 -10.92 -5.53 -18.97
C LEU A 109 -11.54 -4.16 -18.74
N SER A 110 -12.82 -4.14 -18.34
CA SER A 110 -13.43 -2.91 -17.84
C SER A 110 -12.72 -2.42 -16.56
N PRO A 111 -12.74 -1.11 -16.26
CA PRO A 111 -12.06 -0.58 -15.06
C PRO A 111 -12.39 -1.32 -13.77
N ILE A 112 -13.67 -1.66 -13.54
CA ILE A 112 -14.09 -2.37 -12.32
C ILE A 112 -13.53 -3.79 -12.28
N GLN A 113 -13.58 -4.53 -13.40
CA GLN A 113 -13.02 -5.88 -13.48
C GLN A 113 -11.50 -5.87 -13.30
N ALA A 114 -10.81 -4.89 -13.89
CA ALA A 114 -9.36 -4.74 -13.74
C ALA A 114 -8.98 -4.46 -12.28
N ILE A 115 -9.70 -3.56 -11.59
CA ILE A 115 -9.47 -3.27 -10.17
C ILE A 115 -9.73 -4.50 -9.29
N LEU A 116 -10.83 -5.22 -9.51
CA LEU A 116 -11.16 -6.44 -8.76
C LEU A 116 -10.07 -7.50 -8.94
N CYS A 117 -9.64 -7.76 -10.18
CA CYS A 117 -8.59 -8.73 -10.48
C CYS A 117 -7.26 -8.33 -9.83
N SER A 118 -6.85 -7.07 -9.98
CA SER A 118 -5.65 -6.53 -9.33
C SER A 118 -5.71 -6.65 -7.81
N ALA A 119 -6.84 -6.36 -7.17
CA ALA A 119 -7.01 -6.48 -5.72
C ALA A 119 -6.96 -7.92 -5.23
N CYS A 120 -7.57 -8.86 -5.96
CA CYS A 120 -7.46 -10.30 -5.66
C CYS A 120 -5.99 -10.78 -5.76
N MET A 121 -5.27 -10.38 -6.80
CA MET A 121 -3.86 -10.75 -6.97
C MET A 121 -2.97 -10.12 -5.89
N PHE A 122 -3.26 -8.87 -5.51
CA PHE A 122 -2.57 -8.17 -4.42
C PHE A 122 -2.77 -8.88 -3.08
N ALA A 123 -4.01 -9.24 -2.74
CA ALA A 123 -4.29 -10.04 -1.56
C ALA A 123 -3.60 -11.41 -1.62
N ALA A 124 -3.74 -12.14 -2.73
CA ALA A 124 -3.12 -13.46 -2.90
C ALA A 124 -1.58 -13.43 -2.76
N PHE A 125 -0.92 -12.34 -3.15
CA PHE A 125 0.53 -12.16 -2.96
C PHE A 125 0.94 -12.25 -1.49
N HIS A 126 0.07 -11.82 -0.57
CA HIS A 126 0.33 -11.86 0.87
C HIS A 126 0.23 -13.27 1.47
N LEU A 127 -0.26 -14.27 0.73
CA LEU A 127 -0.16 -15.69 1.16
C LEU A 127 1.30 -16.11 1.39
N LEU A 128 2.25 -15.48 0.70
CA LEU A 128 3.68 -15.72 0.88
C LEU A 128 4.17 -15.40 2.30
N ASN A 129 3.41 -14.61 3.08
CA ASN A 129 3.77 -14.23 4.43
C ASN A 129 3.65 -15.37 5.44
N VAL A 130 2.86 -16.42 5.15
CA VAL A 130 2.91 -17.70 5.89
C VAL A 130 4.34 -18.21 5.92
N MET A 131 5.03 -18.13 4.77
CA MET A 131 6.42 -18.57 4.66
C MET A 131 7.43 -17.62 5.31
N GLY A 132 7.00 -16.46 5.79
CA GLY A 132 7.80 -15.56 6.61
C GLY A 132 7.56 -15.72 8.12
N GLY A 133 6.65 -16.62 8.52
CA GLY A 133 6.42 -16.96 9.93
C GLY A 133 5.13 -16.41 10.53
N LEU A 134 4.25 -15.77 9.75
CA LEU A 134 2.91 -15.42 10.23
C LEU A 134 2.03 -16.67 10.39
N SER A 135 1.18 -16.68 11.40
CA SER A 135 0.15 -17.70 11.58
C SER A 135 -0.93 -17.61 10.49
N ILE A 136 -1.67 -18.71 10.32
CA ILE A 136 -2.78 -18.78 9.34
C ILE A 136 -3.85 -17.72 9.64
N ASN A 137 -4.14 -17.46 10.92
CA ASN A 137 -5.15 -16.47 11.32
C ASN A 137 -4.71 -15.03 11.01
N GLU A 138 -3.42 -14.72 11.23
CA GLU A 138 -2.84 -13.41 10.88
C GLU A 138 -2.87 -13.21 9.37
N VAL A 139 -2.46 -14.22 8.60
CA VAL A 139 -2.50 -14.14 7.14
C VAL A 139 -3.93 -14.01 6.63
N PHE A 140 -4.89 -14.77 7.16
CA PHE A 140 -6.30 -14.62 6.74
C PHE A 140 -6.83 -13.21 6.96
N SER A 141 -6.52 -12.62 8.11
CA SER A 141 -6.87 -11.23 8.43
C SER A 141 -6.19 -10.24 7.47
N GLN A 142 -4.93 -10.51 7.13
CA GLN A 142 -4.16 -9.73 6.15
C GLN A 142 -4.72 -9.86 4.73
N LEU A 143 -5.16 -11.04 4.28
CA LEU A 143 -5.78 -11.21 2.96
C LEU A 143 -7.04 -10.36 2.83
N LEU A 144 -7.88 -10.35 3.86
CA LEU A 144 -9.11 -9.57 3.85
C LEU A 144 -8.81 -8.07 3.82
N SER A 145 -7.91 -7.60 4.69
CA SER A 145 -7.55 -6.18 4.74
C SER A 145 -6.87 -5.71 3.45
N THR A 146 -5.90 -6.47 2.95
CA THR A 146 -5.16 -6.15 1.70
C THR A 146 -6.06 -6.22 0.48
N PHE A 147 -7.07 -7.09 0.43
CA PHE A 147 -8.07 -7.06 -0.63
C PHE A 147 -8.83 -5.73 -0.66
N PHE A 148 -9.38 -5.28 0.48
CA PHE A 148 -10.15 -4.03 0.53
C PHE A 148 -9.29 -2.78 0.31
N ILE A 149 -8.09 -2.72 0.90
CA ILE A 149 -7.09 -1.68 0.59
C ILE A 149 -6.77 -1.74 -0.90
N GLY A 150 -6.66 -2.94 -1.45
CA GLY A 150 -6.33 -3.14 -2.84
C GLY A 150 -7.38 -2.59 -3.80
N LEU A 151 -8.66 -2.75 -3.47
CA LEU A 151 -9.78 -2.13 -4.18
C LEU A 151 -9.73 -0.61 -4.09
N PHE A 152 -9.52 -0.08 -2.89
CA PHE A 152 -9.43 1.36 -2.64
C PHE A 152 -8.30 2.00 -3.45
N LEU A 153 -7.08 1.47 -3.33
CA LEU A 153 -5.90 1.98 -4.04
C LEU A 153 -6.01 1.84 -5.55
N GLY A 154 -6.56 0.71 -6.02
CA GLY A 154 -6.86 0.52 -7.44
C GLY A 154 -7.88 1.54 -7.96
N ALA A 155 -8.97 1.78 -7.23
CA ALA A 155 -9.98 2.77 -7.60
C ALA A 155 -9.42 4.19 -7.62
N VAL A 156 -8.66 4.58 -6.59
CA VAL A 156 -7.98 5.89 -6.53
C VAL A 156 -7.03 6.02 -7.70
N TYR A 157 -6.20 5.02 -7.98
CA TYR A 157 -5.25 5.07 -9.09
C TYR A 157 -5.94 5.22 -10.45
N VAL A 158 -6.95 4.40 -10.75
CA VAL A 158 -7.66 4.45 -12.05
C VAL A 158 -8.39 5.78 -12.22
N TYR A 159 -9.02 6.28 -11.16
CA TYR A 159 -9.81 7.50 -11.24
C TYR A 159 -8.94 8.76 -11.27
N THR A 160 -7.85 8.79 -10.50
CA THR A 160 -6.94 9.95 -10.37
C THR A 160 -5.74 9.88 -11.30
N ARG A 161 -5.41 8.74 -11.91
CA ARG A 161 -4.21 8.56 -12.75
C ARG A 161 -2.94 9.11 -12.10
N ASN A 162 -2.85 9.00 -10.78
CA ASN A 162 -1.73 9.50 -10.00
C ASN A 162 -1.23 8.38 -9.09
N ILE A 163 -0.11 7.79 -9.46
CA ILE A 163 0.50 6.67 -8.73
C ILE A 163 1.03 7.09 -7.35
N TYR A 164 1.33 8.38 -7.15
CA TYR A 164 1.83 8.88 -5.88
C TYR A 164 0.76 8.83 -4.78
N LEU A 165 -0.53 8.95 -5.11
CA LEU A 165 -1.59 8.86 -4.11
C LEU A 165 -1.65 7.46 -3.47
N PRO A 166 -1.70 6.36 -4.26
CA PRO A 166 -1.54 5.02 -3.69
C PRO A 166 -0.23 4.80 -2.96
N ILE A 167 0.92 5.23 -3.52
CA ILE A 167 2.23 5.07 -2.87
C ILE A 167 2.24 5.73 -1.49
N VAL A 168 1.78 6.98 -1.39
CA VAL A 168 1.76 7.73 -0.12
C VAL A 168 0.77 7.12 0.88
N PHE A 169 -0.38 6.64 0.43
CA PHE A 169 -1.29 5.96 1.35
C PHE A 169 -0.69 4.65 1.86
N HIS A 170 -0.12 3.82 0.97
CA HIS A 170 0.43 2.51 1.32
C HIS A 170 1.64 2.64 2.25
N LEU A 171 2.57 3.56 1.97
CA LEU A 171 3.70 3.79 2.88
C LEU A 171 3.24 4.26 4.27
N LEU A 172 2.20 5.09 4.36
CA LEU A 172 1.69 5.54 5.65
C LEU A 172 1.00 4.39 6.40
N TRP A 173 0.27 3.54 5.68
CA TRP A 173 -0.33 2.33 6.21
C TRP A 173 0.75 1.44 6.83
N ASP A 174 1.74 1.04 6.04
CA ASP A 174 2.80 0.15 6.51
C ASP A 174 3.61 0.76 7.65
N TYR A 175 3.97 2.04 7.55
CA TYR A 175 4.70 2.72 8.61
C TYR A 175 3.93 2.68 9.94
N VAL A 176 2.62 2.94 9.93
CA VAL A 176 1.80 2.91 11.16
C VAL A 176 1.79 1.53 11.80
N PHE A 177 1.78 0.44 11.03
CA PHE A 177 1.84 -0.92 11.60
C PHE A 177 3.28 -1.30 12.00
N LEU A 178 4.28 -1.02 11.17
CA LEU A 178 5.69 -1.34 11.43
C LEU A 178 6.26 -0.59 12.65
N ALA A 179 5.82 0.64 12.89
CA ALA A 179 6.28 1.48 13.99
C ALA A 179 5.35 1.45 15.22
N ASP A 180 4.38 0.52 15.25
CA ASP A 180 3.43 0.37 16.36
C ASP A 180 2.63 1.67 16.63
N GLY A 181 2.28 2.40 15.57
CA GLY A 181 1.69 3.73 15.61
C GLY A 181 0.31 3.79 16.29
N LEU A 182 -0.43 2.67 16.26
CA LEU A 182 -1.76 2.56 16.88
C LEU A 182 -1.72 2.64 18.40
N ASN A 183 -0.59 2.32 19.02
CA ASN A 183 -0.41 2.36 20.47
C ASN A 183 0.26 3.64 20.97
N LYS A 184 0.58 4.60 20.08
CA LYS A 184 1.27 5.85 20.46
C LYS A 184 0.34 6.96 20.95
N SER A 185 -0.96 6.81 20.77
CA SER A 185 -1.96 7.75 21.28
C SER A 185 -3.32 7.08 21.43
N VAL A 186 -4.10 7.52 22.42
CA VAL A 186 -5.50 7.12 22.60
C VAL A 186 -6.38 7.46 21.38
N TYR A 187 -5.95 8.42 20.56
CA TYR A 187 -6.68 8.82 19.34
C TYR A 187 -6.30 8.00 18.11
N SER A 188 -5.15 7.29 18.10
CA SER A 188 -4.66 6.59 16.91
C SER A 188 -5.63 5.53 16.38
N PRO A 189 -6.28 4.68 17.22
CA PRO A 189 -7.27 3.72 16.71
C PRO A 189 -8.49 4.38 16.08
N THR A 190 -8.96 5.51 16.65
CA THR A 190 -10.08 6.28 16.10
C THR A 190 -9.73 6.91 14.75
N LEU A 191 -8.51 7.44 14.62
CA LEU A 191 -8.01 7.97 13.35
C LEU A 191 -7.89 6.87 12.28
N LEU A 192 -7.46 5.67 12.66
CA LEU A 192 -7.44 4.53 11.74
C LEU A 192 -8.86 4.14 11.30
N MET A 193 -9.82 4.11 12.23
CA MET A 193 -11.22 3.85 11.90
C MET A 193 -11.77 4.88 10.90
N ILE A 194 -11.49 6.17 11.11
CA ILE A 194 -11.87 7.23 10.15
C ILE A 194 -11.22 6.99 8.78
N THR A 195 -9.93 6.62 8.76
CA THR A 195 -9.20 6.28 7.53
C THR A 195 -9.90 5.18 6.75
N VAL A 196 -10.24 4.07 7.43
CA VAL A 196 -10.89 2.90 6.82
C VAL A 196 -12.29 3.27 6.33
N LEU A 197 -13.09 3.98 7.12
CA LEU A 197 -14.44 4.41 6.72
C LEU A 197 -14.40 5.31 5.49
N LEU A 198 -13.49 6.28 5.44
CA LEU A 198 -13.29 7.14 4.28
C LEU A 198 -12.87 6.30 3.06
N GLY A 199 -11.93 5.36 3.22
CA GLY A 199 -11.50 4.45 2.16
C GLY A 199 -12.66 3.63 1.58
N CYS A 200 -13.53 3.08 2.43
CA CYS A 200 -14.73 2.35 2.01
C CYS A 200 -15.71 3.25 1.24
N ILE A 201 -16.05 4.42 1.79
CA ILE A 201 -16.97 5.38 1.15
C ILE A 201 -16.42 5.80 -0.21
N ILE A 202 -15.13 6.14 -0.28
CA ILE A 202 -14.48 6.57 -1.51
C ILE A 202 -14.46 5.44 -2.54
N THR A 203 -14.16 4.21 -2.14
CA THR A 203 -14.18 3.05 -3.05
C THR A 203 -15.55 2.90 -3.70
N VAL A 204 -16.63 2.97 -2.92
CA VAL A 204 -18.01 2.89 -3.43
C VAL A 204 -18.32 4.06 -4.38
N VAL A 205 -17.98 5.29 -3.99
CA VAL A 205 -18.19 6.48 -4.83
C VAL A 205 -17.44 6.37 -6.15
N LEU A 206 -16.17 5.95 -6.11
CA LEU A 206 -15.34 5.81 -7.30
C LEU A 206 -15.83 4.68 -8.20
N PHE A 207 -16.26 3.54 -7.65
CA PHE A 207 -16.87 2.46 -8.43
C PHE A 207 -18.14 2.93 -9.15
N TRP A 208 -19.00 3.67 -8.46
CA TRP A 208 -20.19 4.27 -9.07
C TRP A 208 -19.84 5.23 -10.21
N LYS A 209 -18.83 6.09 -10.02
CA LYS A 209 -18.35 7.02 -11.06
C LYS A 209 -17.71 6.30 -12.24
N LEU A 210 -16.89 5.28 -11.98
CA LEU A 210 -16.21 4.49 -13.01
C LEU A 210 -17.22 3.70 -13.86
N LYS A 211 -18.28 3.16 -13.26
CA LYS A 211 -19.37 2.48 -13.98
C LYS A 211 -20.09 3.43 -14.97
N ARG A 212 -20.15 4.73 -14.66
CA ARG A 212 -20.83 5.74 -15.46
C ARG A 212 -19.96 6.41 -16.52
N ARG A 213 -18.64 6.17 -16.53
CA ARG A 213 -17.76 6.67 -17.60
C ARG A 213 -17.83 5.75 -18.81
N THR A 214 -18.22 6.29 -19.96
CA THR A 214 -18.36 5.57 -21.24
C THR A 214 -17.03 5.36 -21.98
N SER A 215 -15.92 5.99 -21.54
CA SER A 215 -14.56 5.68 -22.01
C SER A 215 -13.52 6.12 -20.96
N LEU A 216 -12.43 5.35 -20.85
CA LEU A 216 -11.21 5.68 -20.10
C LEU A 216 -10.23 6.42 -21.02
#